data_AF-W0DYX8-F1
#
_entry.id   AF-W0DYX8-F1
#
_cell.length_a   1.000
_cell.length_b   1.000
_cell.length_c   1.000
_cell.angle_alpha   90.00
_cell.angle_beta   90.00
_cell.angle_gamma   90.00
#
_symmetry.space_group_name_H-M   'P 1'
#
loop_
_entity.id
_entity.type
_entity.pdbx_description
1 polymer ?
#
loop_
_entity_poly.entity_id
_entity_poly.type
_entity_poly.pdbx_seq_one_letter_code
_entity_poly.pdbx_strand_id
1 'polypeptide(L)'
;MTSPNTLDSFETLVSLKELLNDDLKPIIVTFLKHTPITLNKLQRAIKAENTTQVKDLAHLLKGSSANLGLMAFSEQCYVIEKSANEDADYEQLQTNLASLITHAENLQQRLEQFIIEY
;
A
#
# COMPACT_ATOMS: atom_id res chain seq x y z
N MET A 1 -17.30 -14.15 -6.45
CA MET A 1 -16.35 -13.09 -6.85
C MET A 1 -16.56 -11.93 -5.90
N THR A 2 -15.79 -11.88 -4.82
CA THR A 2 -15.83 -10.77 -3.88
C THR A 2 -15.12 -9.61 -4.55
N SER A 3 -15.81 -8.48 -4.75
CA SER A 3 -15.16 -7.22 -5.11
C SER A 3 -13.96 -7.02 -4.17
N PRO A 4 -12.77 -6.62 -4.66
CA PRO A 4 -11.69 -6.27 -3.76
C PRO A 4 -12.25 -5.19 -2.84
N ASN A 5 -12.26 -5.43 -1.52
CA ASN A 5 -12.67 -4.41 -0.58
C ASN A 5 -11.65 -3.28 -0.71
N THR A 6 -12.00 -2.16 -1.34
CA THR A 6 -11.07 -1.03 -1.60
C THR A 6 -11.00 -0.06 -0.43
N LEU A 7 -11.53 -0.44 0.74
CA LEU A 7 -11.64 0.44 1.89
C LEU A 7 -11.08 -0.26 3.13
N ASP A 8 -9.90 0.15 3.56
CA ASP A 8 -9.33 -0.24 4.85
C ASP A 8 -10.15 0.35 6.00
N SER A 9 -10.57 -0.46 6.98
CA SER A 9 -11.10 0.06 8.25
C SER A 9 -9.92 0.57 9.12
N PHE A 10 -10.16 1.57 9.96
CA PHE A 10 -9.12 2.17 10.81
C PHE A 10 -9.15 1.64 12.26
N GLU A 11 -9.82 0.50 12.50
CA GLU A 11 -9.94 -0.10 13.84
C GLU A 11 -8.58 -0.44 14.45
N THR A 12 -7.66 -0.99 13.64
CA THR A 12 -6.29 -1.25 14.06
C THR A 12 -5.54 0.05 14.36
N LEU A 13 -5.73 1.10 13.56
CA LEU A 13 -5.09 2.40 13.82
C LEU A 13 -5.59 3.04 15.13
N VAL A 14 -6.88 2.94 15.42
CA VAL A 14 -7.45 3.37 16.71
C VAL A 14 -6.82 2.58 17.85
N SER A 15 -6.75 1.25 17.75
CA SER A 15 -6.12 0.40 18.77
C SER A 15 -4.64 0.73 18.96
N LEU A 16 -3.91 1.01 17.88
CA LEU A 16 -2.51 1.43 17.93
C LEU A 16 -2.37 2.83 18.56
N LYS A 17 -3.34 3.73 18.36
CA LYS A 17 -3.34 5.07 18.98
C LYS A 17 -3.50 4.95 20.49
N GLU A 18 -4.36 4.05 20.96
CA GLU A 18 -4.53 3.79 22.40
C GLU A 18 -3.24 3.24 23.04
N LEU A 19 -2.48 2.42 22.31
CA LEU A 19 -1.23 1.81 22.80
C LEU A 19 -0.02 2.75 22.72
N LEU A 20 0.12 3.47 21.61
CA LEU A 20 1.32 4.26 21.27
C LEU A 20 1.14 5.77 21.51
N ASN A 21 -0.10 6.22 21.74
CA ASN A 21 -0.45 7.62 21.93
C ASN A 21 0.16 8.54 20.83
N ASP A 22 1.03 9.47 21.20
CA ASP A 22 1.61 10.45 20.27
C ASP A 22 2.67 9.85 19.34
N ASP A 23 3.19 8.66 19.65
CA ASP A 23 4.20 7.98 18.84
C ASP A 23 3.61 7.35 17.56
N LEU A 24 2.29 7.16 17.48
CA LEU A 24 1.65 6.65 16.26
C LEU A 24 1.75 7.66 15.10
N LYS A 25 1.62 8.95 15.39
CA LYS A 25 1.55 10.00 14.37
C LYS A 25 2.81 10.07 13.50
N PRO A 26 4.04 10.08 14.06
CA PRO A 26 5.27 9.96 13.28
C PRO A 26 5.34 8.71 12.38
N ILE A 27 4.78 7.58 12.83
CA ILE A 27 4.75 6.33 12.06
C ILE A 27 3.85 6.49 10.82
N ILE A 28 2.63 7.02 11.00
CA ILE A 28 1.71 7.28 9.88
C ILE A 28 2.31 8.32 8.92
N VAL A 29 2.91 9.39 9.42
CA VAL A 29 3.59 10.41 8.59
C VAL A 29 4.73 9.79 7.77
N THR A 30 5.50 8.88 8.37
CA THR A 30 6.56 8.14 7.66
C THR A 30 5.94 7.27 6.56
N PHE A 31 4.88 6.52 6.85
CA PHE A 31 4.16 5.75 5.85
C PHE A 31 3.70 6.64 4.67
N LEU A 32 3.02 7.74 4.96
CA LEU A 32 2.52 8.70 3.95
C LEU A 32 3.63 9.29 3.07
N LYS A 33 4.81 9.53 3.63
CA LYS A 33 5.97 10.04 2.88
C LYS A 33 6.58 8.97 1.96
N HIS A 34 6.66 7.73 2.41
CA HIS A 34 7.38 6.66 1.71
C HIS A 34 6.55 5.94 0.65
N THR A 35 5.24 5.79 0.87
CA THR A 35 4.32 5.12 -0.06
C THR A 35 4.35 5.69 -1.49
N PRO A 36 4.16 7.00 -1.74
CA PRO A 36 4.16 7.55 -3.10
C PRO A 36 5.50 7.38 -3.82
N ILE A 37 6.62 7.51 -3.08
CA ILE A 37 7.97 7.28 -3.62
C ILE A 37 8.12 5.82 -4.08
N THR A 38 7.60 4.89 -3.29
CA THR A 38 7.72 3.45 -3.56
C THR A 38 6.79 3.04 -4.71
N LEU A 39 5.59 3.59 -4.79
CA LEU A 39 4.66 3.41 -5.92
C LEU A 39 5.26 3.94 -7.23
N ASN A 40 5.95 5.08 -7.20
CA ASN A 40 6.64 5.59 -8.39
C ASN A 40 7.76 4.64 -8.85
N LYS A 41 8.56 4.12 -7.91
CA LYS A 41 9.58 3.10 -8.22
C LYS A 41 8.95 1.83 -8.78
N LEU A 42 7.82 1.39 -8.23
CA LEU A 42 7.08 0.21 -8.67
C LEU A 42 6.58 0.39 -10.11
N GLN A 43 6.04 1.58 -10.43
CA GLN A 43 5.65 1.93 -11.79
C GLN A 43 6.82 1.86 -12.77
N ARG A 44 7.99 2.38 -12.38
CA ARG A 44 9.20 2.33 -13.21
C ARG A 44 9.70 0.89 -13.40
N ALA A 45 9.65 0.07 -12.35
CA ALA A 45 10.04 -1.34 -12.42
C ALA A 45 9.13 -2.15 -13.35
N ILE A 46 7.81 -1.92 -13.30
CA ILE A 46 6.85 -2.55 -14.22
C ILE A 46 7.14 -2.12 -15.67
N LYS A 47 7.38 -0.83 -15.92
CA LYS A 47 7.74 -0.32 -17.27
C LYS A 47 9.07 -0.85 -17.80
N ALA A 48 9.99 -1.19 -16.91
CA ALA A 48 11.30 -1.75 -17.23
C ALA A 48 11.29 -3.29 -17.27
N GLU A 49 10.11 -3.91 -17.12
CA GLU A 49 9.96 -5.37 -17.10
C GLU A 49 10.85 -6.08 -16.08
N ASN A 50 11.13 -5.41 -14.95
CA ASN A 50 12.01 -5.92 -13.90
C ASN A 50 11.19 -6.59 -12.79
N THR A 51 10.80 -7.84 -13.01
CA THR A 51 9.94 -8.62 -12.09
C THR A 51 10.53 -8.77 -10.69
N THR A 52 11.86 -8.86 -10.56
CA THR A 52 12.54 -8.92 -9.26
C THR A 52 12.30 -7.63 -8.48
N GLN A 53 12.53 -6.49 -9.11
CA GLN A 53 12.30 -5.18 -8.46
C GLN A 53 10.81 -4.92 -8.19
N VAL A 54 9.90 -5.40 -9.06
CA VAL A 54 8.45 -5.32 -8.81
C VAL A 54 8.08 -6.11 -7.55
N LYS A 55 8.58 -7.35 -7.41
CA LYS A 55 8.39 -8.18 -6.22
C LYS A 55 8.87 -7.49 -4.95
N ASP A 56 10.11 -7.00 -4.93
CA ASP A 56 10.71 -6.40 -3.75
C ASP A 56 9.95 -5.14 -3.29
N LEU A 57 9.55 -4.28 -4.24
CA LEU A 57 8.82 -3.05 -3.94
C LEU A 57 7.38 -3.34 -3.48
N ALA A 58 6.70 -4.30 -4.10
CA ALA A 58 5.36 -4.71 -3.69
C ALA A 58 5.40 -5.38 -2.30
N HIS A 59 6.41 -6.21 -2.03
CA HIS A 59 6.61 -6.83 -0.72
C HIS A 59 6.85 -5.79 0.38
N LEU A 60 7.67 -4.77 0.10
CA LEU A 60 7.91 -3.67 1.03
C LEU A 60 6.63 -2.91 1.38
N LEU A 61 5.83 -2.55 0.37
CA LEU A 61 4.54 -1.88 0.57
C LEU A 61 3.58 -2.73 1.40
N LYS A 62 3.47 -4.03 1.06
CA LYS A 62 2.65 -5.00 1.78
C LYS A 62 2.97 -5.04 3.27
N GLY A 63 4.25 -5.21 3.63
CA GLY A 63 4.67 -5.26 5.04
C GLY A 63 4.39 -3.96 5.77
N SER A 64 4.68 -2.82 5.11
CA SER A 64 4.46 -1.51 5.71
C SER A 64 2.99 -1.21 5.97
N SER A 65 2.09 -1.58 5.06
CA SER A 65 0.66 -1.36 5.20
C SER A 65 0.02 -2.33 6.21
N ALA A 66 0.45 -3.60 6.22
CA ALA A 66 -0.03 -4.60 7.17
C ALA A 66 0.27 -4.22 8.63
N ASN A 67 1.43 -3.63 8.91
CA ASN A 67 1.79 -3.16 10.25
C ASN A 67 0.85 -2.07 10.80
N LEU A 68 0.13 -1.37 9.92
CA LEU A 68 -0.87 -0.35 10.27
C LEU A 68 -2.30 -0.88 10.20
N GLY A 69 -2.49 -2.18 9.92
CA GLY A 69 -3.80 -2.79 9.73
C GLY A 69 -4.49 -2.44 8.41
N LEU A 70 -3.75 -1.88 7.45
CA LEU A 70 -4.24 -1.50 6.12
C LEU A 70 -4.25 -2.73 5.20
N MET A 71 -5.08 -3.70 5.57
CA MET A 71 -5.12 -5.06 5.02
C MET A 71 -5.57 -5.14 3.57
N ALA A 72 -6.52 -4.30 3.14
CA ALA A 72 -6.94 -4.22 1.75
C ALA A 72 -5.80 -3.72 0.85
N PHE A 73 -5.11 -2.66 1.28
CA PHE A 73 -3.94 -2.16 0.56
C PHE A 73 -2.81 -3.19 0.52
N SER A 74 -2.58 -3.87 1.66
CA SER A 74 -1.62 -4.97 1.77
C SER A 74 -1.92 -6.11 0.80
N GLU A 75 -3.19 -6.50 0.67
CA GLU A 75 -3.61 -7.58 -0.24
C GLU A 75 -3.39 -7.20 -1.70
N GLN A 76 -3.67 -5.96 -2.10
CA GLN A 76 -3.37 -5.52 -3.47
C GLN A 76 -1.86 -5.52 -3.76
N CYS A 77 -1.03 -5.15 -2.78
CA CYS A 77 0.42 -5.28 -2.90
C CYS A 77 0.84 -6.74 -3.05
N TYR A 78 0.24 -7.65 -2.29
CA TYR A 78 0.47 -9.09 -2.40
C TYR A 78 0.12 -9.65 -3.79
N VAL A 79 -1.01 -9.21 -4.37
CA VAL A 79 -1.39 -9.60 -5.74
C VAL A 79 -0.31 -9.18 -6.74
N ILE A 80 0.17 -7.94 -6.69
CA ILE A 80 1.27 -7.46 -7.56
C ILE A 80 2.56 -8.28 -7.33
N GLU A 81 2.93 -8.53 -6.07
CA GLU A 81 4.10 -9.33 -5.68
C GLU A 81 4.04 -10.74 -6.30
N LYS A 82 2.86 -11.38 -6.30
CA LYS A 82 2.68 -12.74 -6.84
C LYS A 82 2.58 -12.77 -8.36
N SER A 83 1.99 -11.75 -8.97
CA SER A 83 1.90 -11.62 -10.43
C SER A 83 3.25 -11.31 -11.10
N ALA A 84 4.22 -10.76 -10.37
CA ALA A 84 5.57 -10.50 -10.87
C ALA A 84 6.45 -11.77 -10.87
N ASN A 85 6.21 -12.66 -11.83
CA ASN A 85 6.97 -13.90 -12.04
C ASN A 85 7.54 -13.97 -13.47
N GLU A 86 8.11 -15.11 -13.87
CA GLU A 86 8.75 -15.27 -15.19
C GLU A 86 7.77 -15.06 -16.36
N ASP A 87 6.50 -15.40 -16.17
CA ASP A 87 5.41 -15.27 -17.14
C ASP A 87 4.52 -14.04 -16.85
N ALA A 88 5.11 -12.98 -16.28
CA ALA A 88 4.37 -11.81 -15.85
C ALA A 88 3.59 -11.15 -17.00
N ASP A 89 2.29 -10.97 -16.80
CA ASP A 89 1.45 -10.13 -17.64
C ASP A 89 1.63 -8.66 -17.22
N TYR A 90 2.41 -7.91 -18.00
CA TYR A 90 2.70 -6.51 -17.71
C TYR A 90 1.50 -5.58 -17.91
N GLU A 91 0.53 -5.93 -18.75
CA GLU A 91 -0.71 -5.16 -18.91
C GLU A 91 -1.58 -5.32 -17.65
N GLN A 92 -1.68 -6.54 -17.13
CA GLN A 92 -2.35 -6.80 -15.87
C GLN A 92 -1.63 -6.17 -14.68
N LEU A 93 -0.29 -6.20 -14.64
CA LEU A 93 0.48 -5.51 -13.59
C LEU A 93 0.27 -4.00 -13.62
N GLN A 94 0.18 -3.38 -14.81
CA GLN A 94 -0.15 -1.96 -14.94
C GLN A 94 -1.57 -1.65 -14.45
N THR A 95 -2.54 -2.51 -14.77
CA THR A 95 -3.92 -2.40 -14.30
C THR A 95 -4.00 -2.51 -12.77
N ASN A 96 -3.32 -3.50 -12.18
CA ASN A 96 -3.26 -3.68 -10.74
C ASN A 96 -2.57 -2.50 -10.04
N LEU A 97 -1.49 -1.98 -10.63
CA LEU A 97 -0.80 -0.80 -10.12
C LEU A 97 -1.70 0.44 -10.17
N ALA A 98 -2.45 0.67 -11.25
CA ALA A 98 -3.36 1.80 -11.35
C ALA A 98 -4.43 1.74 -10.24
N SER A 99 -5.00 0.56 -9.98
CA SER A 99 -5.92 0.35 -8.86
C SER A 99 -5.27 0.60 -7.51
N LEU A 100 -4.03 0.14 -7.31
CA LEU A 100 -3.27 0.38 -6.07
C LEU A 100 -2.97 1.87 -5.85
N ILE A 101 -2.65 2.63 -6.92
CA ILE A 101 -2.42 4.08 -6.84
C ILE A 101 -3.70 4.81 -6.43
N THR A 102 -4.84 4.49 -7.05
CA THR A 102 -6.13 5.08 -6.64
C THR A 102 -6.47 4.76 -5.19
N HIS A 103 -6.20 3.52 -4.72
CA HIS A 103 -6.39 3.19 -3.31
C HIS A 103 -5.43 3.98 -2.41
N ALA A 104 -4.16 4.13 -2.80
CA ALA A 104 -3.18 4.93 -2.04
C ALA A 104 -3.62 6.39 -1.87
N GLU A 105 -4.16 7.01 -2.92
CA GLU A 105 -4.65 8.40 -2.89
C GLU A 105 -5.83 8.56 -1.91
N ASN A 106 -6.80 7.65 -1.95
CA ASN A 106 -7.92 7.66 -1.01
C ASN A 106 -7.44 7.42 0.43
N LEU A 107 -6.53 6.45 0.60
CA LEU A 107 -5.98 6.10 1.90
C LEU A 107 -5.16 7.24 2.50
N GLN A 108 -4.39 7.96 1.68
CA GLN A 108 -3.65 9.14 2.09
C GLN A 108 -4.57 10.21 2.66
N GLN A 109 -5.64 10.58 1.94
CA GLN A 109 -6.60 11.59 2.41
C GLN A 109 -7.24 11.20 3.76
N ARG A 110 -7.58 9.92 3.92
CA ARG A 110 -8.18 9.41 5.15
C ARG A 110 -7.20 9.39 6.32
N LEU A 111 -5.94 9.00 6.08
CA LEU A 111 -4.89 9.02 7.10
C LEU A 111 -4.52 10.45 7.52
N GLU A 112 -4.48 11.39 6.57
CA GLU A 112 -4.27 12.81 6.88
C GLU A 112 -5.39 13.35 7.78
N GLN A 113 -6.65 13.03 7.46
CA GLN A 113 -7.79 13.39 8.31
C GLN A 113 -7.68 12.75 9.71
N PHE A 114 -7.32 11.46 9.78
CA PHE A 114 -7.13 10.75 11.04
C PHE A 114 -6.07 11.43 11.93
N ILE A 115 -4.95 11.87 11.35
CA ILE A 115 -3.87 12.55 12.10
C ILE A 115 -4.25 13.97 12.58
N ILE A 116 -5.30 14.58 12.00
CA ILE A 116 -5.84 15.87 12.43
C ILE A 116 -6.85 15.69 13.56
N GLU A 117 -7.67 14.65 13.49
CA GLU A 117 -8.70 14.34 14.49
C GLU A 117 -8.14 13.72 15.78
N TYR A 118 -6.97 13.06 15.71
CA TYR A 118 -6.32 12.32 16.81
C TYR A 118 -4.85 12.73 17.04
#